data_AF-A0A7S2ZIT1-F1
#
_entry.id   AF-A0A7S2ZIT1-F1
#
_cell.length_a   1.000
_cell.length_b   1.000
_cell.length_c   1.000
_cell.angle_alpha   90.00
_cell.angle_beta   90.00
_cell.angle_gamma   90.00
#
_symmetry.space_group_name_H-M   'P 1'
#
loop_
_entity.id
_entity.type
_entity.pdbx_description
1 polymer ?
#
loop_
_entity_poly.entity_id
_entity_poly.type
_entity_poly.pdbx_seq_one_letter_code
_entity_poly.pdbx_strand_id
1 'polypeptide(L)'
;MIYELYLSKYEERVSKNGDNFLEDFEKHLVKERQEEKAKLATEAAVVDLTCHKCESGKDDEQLLICDSCETGWHMFCMTPPMKRLPPEDELWFCPNCDPGAGKEFGFDVGEDFSLEEFKEYATAIRNNWFHDLGREPTIDEIEEQYWKISGEAERLVYIPYGSDLDTREVGSGFPNPRNEKHSGGEYDEYLRCPWNLNIFPELNGSLLSYLTESIKGVTVPWLYLGMIFSSFCYHTEDSYMYSINYHHFGAPKIWYGTSGGKGAAHFEAAMRSAAPKLFDANPGLFYHLTTMVSPIDLMNRGAKVVRAVQNPGEFVMTFPQAYHGGFSTGFNCGEAVNFITADWIPFGRAASARYKIHKWEPVFCHEEIILRTVFSPYFKRKAFPRDAKLLYAELAHIVARERALREKMLFGIPTRRRVEPSALKHKICEECKQIPFLSAVELRNPDTRCKTYFCSEHWTTLQKEGREEFVALYTHTDEELKQALTKVKEASISHRKIAKKEIFPVPQQPIIID
;
A
#
# COMPACT_ATOMS: atom_id res chain seq x y z
N MET A 1 3.16 3.23 29.20
CA MET A 1 1.83 2.83 29.71
C MET A 1 0.90 2.34 28.60
N ILE A 2 0.67 3.10 27.52
CA ILE A 2 -0.16 2.66 26.36
C ILE A 2 0.42 1.43 25.65
N TYR A 3 1.74 1.35 25.52
CA TYR A 3 2.45 0.24 24.89
C TYR A 3 2.42 -1.08 25.69
N GLU A 4 2.42 -1.00 27.02
CA GLU A 4 2.22 -2.17 27.89
C GLU A 4 0.74 -2.55 28.00
N LEU A 5 -0.18 -1.59 27.86
CA LEU A 5 -1.60 -1.86 27.64
C LEU A 5 -1.89 -2.50 26.28
N TYR A 6 -1.15 -2.12 25.23
CA TYR A 6 -1.24 -2.76 23.92
C TYR A 6 -0.63 -4.16 23.93
N LEU A 7 0.56 -4.34 24.53
CA LEU A 7 1.17 -5.67 24.72
C LEU A 7 0.32 -6.57 25.61
N SER A 8 -0.19 -6.09 26.75
CA SER A 8 -1.05 -6.89 27.61
C SER A 8 -2.36 -7.21 26.91
N LYS A 9 -2.99 -6.29 26.17
CA LYS A 9 -4.18 -6.61 25.37
C LYS A 9 -3.88 -7.50 24.16
N TYR A 10 -2.68 -7.43 23.58
CA TYR A 10 -2.23 -8.30 22.50
C TYR A 10 -1.93 -9.71 23.02
N GLU A 11 -1.19 -9.83 24.12
CA GLU A 11 -0.91 -11.10 24.82
C GLU A 11 -2.19 -11.70 25.43
N GLU A 12 -3.11 -10.87 25.94
CA GLU A 12 -4.45 -11.27 26.41
C GLU A 12 -5.35 -11.69 25.23
N ARG A 13 -5.25 -11.05 24.05
CA ARG A 13 -5.98 -11.48 22.84
C ARG A 13 -5.40 -12.75 22.21
N VAL A 14 -4.08 -12.89 22.19
CA VAL A 14 -3.38 -14.09 21.72
C VAL A 14 -3.61 -15.27 22.68
N SER A 15 -3.71 -15.02 24.00
CA SER A 15 -4.02 -16.06 24.98
C SER A 15 -5.51 -16.40 25.09
N LYS A 16 -6.43 -15.45 24.87
CA LYS A 16 -7.89 -15.70 24.91
C LYS A 16 -8.45 -16.28 23.60
N ASN A 17 -7.87 -15.94 22.44
CA ASN A 17 -8.33 -16.39 21.13
C ASN A 17 -7.33 -17.30 20.40
N GLY A 18 -6.40 -17.94 21.12
CA GLY A 18 -5.33 -18.84 20.65
C GLY A 18 -5.19 -19.00 19.14
N ASP A 19 -4.10 -18.46 18.56
CA ASP A 19 -3.65 -18.60 17.15
C ASP A 19 -4.68 -18.36 16.00
N ASN A 20 -5.97 -18.13 16.30
CA ASN A 20 -7.02 -18.26 15.29
C ASN A 20 -7.49 -16.93 14.68
N PHE A 21 -7.01 -15.76 15.10
CA PHE A 21 -7.40 -14.52 14.41
C PHE A 21 -6.91 -14.50 12.95
N LEU A 22 -5.71 -15.02 12.70
CA LEU A 22 -5.14 -15.14 11.36
C LEU A 22 -5.78 -16.30 10.59
N GLU A 23 -6.05 -17.44 11.23
CA GLU A 23 -6.81 -18.53 10.60
C GLU A 23 -8.25 -18.12 10.26
N ASP A 24 -8.94 -17.40 11.14
CA ASP A 24 -10.33 -16.96 10.94
C ASP A 24 -10.40 -15.90 9.83
N PHE A 25 -9.38 -15.05 9.71
CA PHE A 25 -9.25 -14.10 8.60
C PHE A 25 -8.92 -14.81 7.28
N GLU A 26 -8.00 -15.77 7.27
CA GLU A 26 -7.71 -16.61 6.10
C GLU A 26 -8.94 -17.44 5.68
N LYS A 27 -9.68 -18.02 6.64
CA LYS A 27 -10.94 -18.74 6.41
C LYS A 27 -12.02 -17.81 5.83
N HIS A 28 -12.09 -16.56 6.30
CA HIS A 28 -13.01 -15.56 5.76
C HIS A 28 -12.69 -15.21 4.30
N LEU A 29 -11.42 -14.98 3.96
CA LEU A 29 -10.97 -14.68 2.60
C LEU A 29 -11.13 -15.88 1.63
N VAL A 30 -10.92 -17.11 2.11
CA VAL A 30 -11.18 -18.33 1.33
C VAL A 30 -12.67 -18.51 1.05
N LYS A 31 -13.53 -18.16 2.00
CA LYS A 31 -14.98 -18.21 1.85
C LYS A 31 -15.48 -17.18 0.83
N GLU A 32 -14.96 -15.94 0.86
CA GLU A 32 -15.28 -14.92 -0.16
C GLU A 32 -14.94 -15.42 -1.59
N ARG A 33 -13.77 -16.05 -1.77
CA ARG A 33 -13.37 -16.64 -3.07
C ARG A 33 -14.31 -17.76 -3.56
N GLN A 34 -14.89 -18.53 -2.65
CA GLN A 34 -15.82 -19.62 -3.00
C GLN A 34 -17.21 -19.08 -3.37
N GLU A 35 -17.66 -18.05 -2.69
CA GLU A 35 -18.95 -17.38 -2.97
C GLU A 35 -18.91 -16.62 -4.31
N GLU A 36 -17.76 -16.02 -4.65
CA GLU A 36 -17.54 -15.34 -5.93
C GLU A 36 -17.51 -16.32 -7.12
N LYS A 37 -16.82 -17.47 -6.96
CA LYS A 37 -16.84 -18.56 -7.97
C LYS A 37 -18.22 -19.19 -8.17
N ALA A 38 -19.05 -19.24 -7.13
CA ALA A 38 -20.39 -19.83 -7.20
C ALA A 38 -21.38 -18.91 -7.94
N LYS A 39 -21.25 -17.59 -7.80
CA LYS A 39 -22.07 -16.61 -8.54
C LYS A 39 -21.83 -16.66 -10.05
N LEU A 40 -20.57 -16.75 -10.47
CA LEU A 40 -20.18 -16.82 -11.88
C LEU A 40 -20.68 -18.08 -12.61
N ALA A 41 -21.02 -19.14 -11.88
CA ALA A 41 -21.49 -20.40 -12.46
C ALA A 41 -23.01 -20.43 -12.75
N THR A 42 -23.78 -19.43 -12.28
CA THR A 42 -25.25 -19.46 -12.30
C THR A 42 -25.91 -18.59 -13.38
N GLU A 43 -25.18 -17.75 -14.11
CA GLU A 43 -25.76 -16.72 -15.00
C GLU A 43 -25.38 -16.89 -16.48
N ALA A 44 -25.57 -18.09 -17.05
CA ALA A 44 -25.47 -18.29 -18.50
C ALA A 44 -26.86 -18.56 -19.11
N ALA A 45 -27.54 -17.50 -19.55
CA ALA A 45 -28.76 -17.59 -20.38
C ALA A 45 -28.59 -16.73 -21.63
N VAL A 46 -28.74 -17.35 -22.81
CA VAL A 46 -28.56 -16.73 -24.13
C VAL A 46 -29.81 -15.90 -24.48
N VAL A 47 -29.65 -14.59 -24.65
CA VAL A 47 -30.72 -13.64 -25.06
C VAL A 47 -30.38 -13.09 -26.45
N ASP A 48 -31.38 -13.06 -27.33
CA ASP A 48 -31.32 -12.48 -28.68
C ASP A 48 -30.96 -10.99 -28.59
N LEU A 49 -29.77 -10.60 -29.08
CA LEU A 49 -29.18 -9.29 -28.79
C LEU A 49 -29.19 -8.36 -30.02
N THR A 50 -29.68 -7.14 -29.84
CA THR A 50 -29.75 -6.10 -30.89
C THR A 50 -28.91 -4.88 -30.53
N CYS A 51 -28.34 -4.18 -31.52
CA CYS A 51 -27.53 -2.98 -31.28
C CYS A 51 -28.37 -1.81 -30.75
N HIS A 52 -27.93 -1.16 -29.68
CA HIS A 52 -28.60 -0.02 -29.03
C HIS A 52 -28.77 1.21 -29.94
N LYS A 53 -27.81 1.49 -30.84
CA LYS A 53 -27.87 2.68 -31.70
C LYS A 53 -28.70 2.50 -32.97
N CYS A 54 -28.60 1.36 -33.63
CA CYS A 54 -29.25 1.11 -34.93
C CYS A 54 -30.43 0.13 -34.84
N GLU A 55 -30.68 -0.43 -33.66
CA GLU A 55 -31.77 -1.37 -33.34
C GLU A 55 -31.78 -2.63 -34.23
N SER A 56 -30.66 -2.92 -34.89
CA SER A 56 -30.47 -4.07 -35.77
C SER A 56 -29.65 -5.16 -35.06
N GLY A 57 -30.05 -6.42 -35.23
CA GLY A 57 -29.26 -7.61 -34.86
C GLY A 57 -28.44 -8.20 -36.02
N LYS A 58 -28.37 -7.52 -37.17
CA LYS A 58 -27.49 -7.90 -38.29
C LYS A 58 -26.04 -7.56 -37.96
N ASP A 59 -25.07 -8.20 -38.61
CA ASP A 59 -23.63 -8.00 -38.37
C ASP A 59 -23.22 -8.32 -36.91
N ASP A 60 -23.71 -9.45 -36.40
CA ASP A 60 -23.46 -9.98 -35.05
C ASP A 60 -21.98 -10.23 -34.75
N GLU A 61 -21.18 -10.59 -35.75
CA GLU A 61 -19.72 -10.71 -35.64
C GLU A 61 -19.01 -9.38 -35.23
N GLN A 62 -19.70 -8.24 -35.35
CA GLN A 62 -19.21 -6.92 -34.96
C GLN A 62 -20.08 -6.27 -33.87
N LEU A 63 -20.93 -7.06 -33.21
CA LEU A 63 -21.81 -6.63 -32.13
C LEU A 63 -21.15 -6.97 -30.78
N LEU A 64 -20.73 -5.94 -30.05
CA LEU A 64 -20.16 -6.07 -28.72
C LEU A 64 -21.24 -5.97 -27.65
N ILE A 65 -21.19 -6.85 -26.66
CA ILE A 65 -22.10 -6.82 -25.51
C ILE A 65 -21.40 -6.09 -24.37
N CYS A 66 -22.05 -5.07 -23.81
CA CYS A 66 -21.48 -4.37 -22.68
C CYS A 66 -21.50 -5.26 -21.44
N ASP A 67 -20.35 -5.47 -20.80
CA ASP A 67 -20.23 -6.31 -19.60
C ASP A 67 -20.92 -5.71 -18.35
N SER A 68 -21.37 -4.45 -18.42
CA SER A 68 -22.08 -3.78 -17.33
C SER A 68 -23.60 -3.75 -17.49
N CYS A 69 -24.11 -3.53 -18.71
CA CYS A 69 -25.54 -3.33 -18.94
C CYS A 69 -26.15 -4.29 -19.97
N GLU A 70 -25.34 -5.23 -20.48
CA GLU A 70 -25.72 -6.27 -21.45
C GLU A 70 -26.30 -5.73 -22.77
N THR A 71 -26.15 -4.44 -23.05
CA THR A 71 -26.60 -3.85 -24.32
C THR A 71 -25.61 -4.12 -25.43
N GLY A 72 -26.12 -4.51 -26.61
CA GLY A 72 -25.34 -4.71 -27.82
C GLY A 72 -24.96 -3.38 -28.48
N TRP A 73 -23.76 -3.28 -29.03
CA TRP A 73 -23.28 -2.13 -29.81
C TRP A 73 -22.45 -2.59 -30.99
N HIS A 74 -22.78 -2.12 -32.19
CA HIS A 74 -21.88 -2.32 -33.33
C HIS A 74 -20.62 -1.47 -33.20
N MET A 75 -19.49 -2.06 -33.59
CA MET A 75 -18.19 -1.39 -33.68
C MET A 75 -18.26 -0.05 -34.45
N PHE A 76 -19.01 -0.03 -35.55
CA PHE A 76 -19.21 1.13 -36.42
C PHE A 76 -20.30 2.09 -35.94
N CYS A 77 -21.18 1.65 -35.04
CA CYS A 77 -22.20 2.51 -34.43
C CYS A 77 -21.61 3.40 -33.32
N MET A 78 -20.45 3.07 -32.77
CA MET A 78 -19.79 3.90 -31.76
C MET A 78 -19.30 5.25 -32.28
N THR A 79 -19.04 6.20 -31.38
CA THR A 79 -18.53 7.53 -31.71
C THR A 79 -17.41 7.90 -30.73
N PRO A 80 -16.13 7.82 -31.13
CA PRO A 80 -15.64 7.41 -32.46
C PRO A 80 -15.85 5.90 -32.76
N PRO A 81 -15.97 5.48 -34.04
CA PRO A 81 -16.06 4.06 -34.39
C PRO A 81 -14.82 3.27 -33.97
N MET A 82 -15.02 2.08 -33.38
CA MET A 82 -13.91 1.21 -32.99
C MET A 82 -13.31 0.49 -34.19
N LYS A 83 -11.98 0.38 -34.22
CA LYS A 83 -11.24 -0.23 -35.33
C LYS A 83 -10.85 -1.69 -35.08
N ARG A 84 -10.91 -2.17 -33.83
CA ARG A 84 -10.51 -3.52 -33.41
C ARG A 84 -11.39 -3.97 -32.24
N LEU A 85 -11.68 -5.27 -32.18
CA LEU A 85 -12.35 -5.88 -31.03
C LEU A 85 -11.42 -5.83 -29.81
N PRO A 86 -11.97 -5.65 -28.60
CA PRO A 86 -11.21 -5.85 -27.36
C PRO A 86 -10.66 -7.29 -27.28
N PRO A 87 -9.51 -7.52 -26.62
CA PRO A 87 -9.03 -8.86 -26.29
C PRO A 87 -10.10 -9.66 -25.52
N GLU A 88 -10.19 -10.98 -25.74
CA GLU A 88 -11.22 -11.84 -25.11
C GLU A 88 -11.12 -11.92 -23.58
N ASP A 89 -10.00 -11.50 -23.00
CA ASP A 89 -9.69 -11.46 -21.57
C ASP A 89 -9.88 -10.08 -20.93
N GLU A 90 -10.29 -9.06 -21.69
CA GLU A 90 -10.53 -7.70 -21.20
C GLU A 90 -12.02 -7.34 -21.23
N LEU A 91 -12.51 -6.78 -20.12
CA LEU A 91 -13.90 -6.33 -20.02
C LEU A 91 -14.12 -5.10 -20.92
N TRP A 92 -15.23 -5.10 -21.65
CA TRP A 92 -15.65 -4.01 -22.51
C TRP A 92 -16.94 -3.36 -22.00
N PHE A 93 -16.88 -2.03 -21.82
CA PHE A 93 -18.00 -1.23 -21.37
C PHE A 93 -18.44 -0.26 -22.46
N CYS A 94 -19.76 -0.09 -22.64
CA CYS A 94 -20.29 0.83 -23.65
C CYS A 94 -20.10 2.29 -23.22
N PRO A 95 -20.20 3.27 -24.14
CA PRO A 95 -20.01 4.69 -23.83
C PRO A 95 -20.94 5.26 -22.74
N ASN A 96 -22.05 4.58 -22.45
CA ASN A 96 -22.97 4.97 -21.38
C ASN A 96 -22.55 4.41 -20.01
N CYS A 97 -21.89 3.25 -19.98
CA CYS A 97 -21.41 2.59 -18.77
C CYS A 97 -19.98 3.00 -18.41
N ASP A 98 -19.17 3.33 -19.42
CA ASP A 98 -17.83 3.87 -19.26
C ASP A 98 -17.62 5.07 -20.22
N PRO A 99 -18.00 6.28 -19.80
CA PRO A 99 -17.75 7.51 -20.56
C PRO A 99 -16.26 7.83 -20.73
N GLY A 100 -15.36 7.07 -20.07
CA GLY A 100 -13.93 7.32 -19.96
C GLY A 100 -13.05 6.13 -20.35
N ALA A 101 -13.56 5.14 -21.08
CA ALA A 101 -12.81 3.94 -21.48
C ALA A 101 -11.49 4.32 -22.19
N GLY A 102 -10.37 4.11 -21.48
CA GLY A 102 -9.02 4.50 -21.92
C GLY A 102 -8.32 5.56 -21.06
N LYS A 103 -8.95 6.08 -20.00
CA LYS A 103 -8.25 6.84 -18.96
C LYS A 103 -7.85 5.92 -17.80
N GLU A 104 -6.56 5.88 -17.48
CA GLU A 104 -6.07 5.28 -16.24
C GLU A 104 -6.84 5.90 -15.05
N PHE A 105 -7.37 5.08 -14.15
CA PHE A 105 -7.96 5.55 -12.89
C PHE A 105 -6.85 6.20 -12.05
N GLY A 106 -6.74 7.52 -12.12
CA GLY A 106 -5.67 8.29 -11.50
C GLY A 106 -5.86 9.79 -11.69
N PHE A 107 -5.02 10.59 -11.03
CA PHE A 107 -4.99 12.04 -11.24
C PHE A 107 -4.39 12.35 -12.62
N ASP A 108 -5.02 13.27 -13.36
CA ASP A 108 -4.48 13.74 -14.64
C ASP A 108 -3.17 14.52 -14.39
N VAL A 109 -2.16 14.33 -15.25
CA VAL A 109 -0.93 15.12 -15.20
C VAL A 109 -1.24 16.57 -15.59
N GLY A 110 -0.97 17.50 -14.67
CA GLY A 110 -1.22 18.92 -14.84
C GLY A 110 -0.10 19.66 -15.58
N GLU A 111 -0.18 20.99 -15.57
CA GLU A 111 0.87 21.88 -16.09
C GLU A 111 2.08 21.93 -15.16
N ASP A 112 3.26 22.25 -15.72
CA ASP A 112 4.47 22.50 -14.94
C ASP A 112 4.40 23.89 -14.28
N PHE A 113 4.69 23.96 -12.98
CA PHE A 113 4.79 25.21 -12.23
C PHE A 113 6.17 25.35 -11.58
N SER A 114 6.71 26.56 -11.55
CA SER A 114 7.67 26.91 -10.50
C SER A 114 6.96 27.05 -9.14
N LEU A 115 7.73 26.93 -8.05
CA LEU A 115 7.16 27.03 -6.71
C LEU A 115 6.46 28.38 -6.45
N GLU A 116 7.01 29.49 -6.94
CA GLU A 116 6.42 30.82 -6.74
C GLU A 116 5.15 30.99 -7.59
N GLU A 117 5.15 30.53 -8.84
CA GLU A 117 3.96 30.55 -9.69
C GLU A 117 2.82 29.72 -9.08
N PHE A 118 3.12 28.52 -8.56
CA PHE A 118 2.11 27.67 -7.91
C PHE A 118 1.55 28.35 -6.65
N LYS A 119 2.40 29.02 -5.87
CA LYS A 119 1.97 29.75 -4.67
C LYS A 119 1.08 30.94 -5.01
N GLU A 120 1.42 31.73 -6.02
CA GLU A 120 0.60 32.85 -6.48
C GLU A 120 -0.77 32.34 -6.98
N TYR A 121 -0.75 31.29 -7.80
CA TYR A 121 -1.96 30.62 -8.30
C TYR A 121 -2.84 30.12 -7.14
N ALA A 122 -2.27 29.34 -6.22
CA ALA A 122 -2.97 28.79 -5.07
C ALA A 122 -3.60 29.87 -4.18
N THR A 123 -2.87 30.97 -3.97
CA THR A 123 -3.33 32.12 -3.17
C THR A 123 -4.49 32.84 -3.86
N ALA A 124 -4.39 33.07 -5.17
CA ALA A 124 -5.44 33.72 -5.94
C ALA A 124 -6.75 32.91 -5.92
N ILE A 125 -6.66 31.59 -6.13
CA ILE A 125 -7.83 30.69 -6.10
C ILE A 125 -8.49 30.70 -4.72
N ARG A 126 -7.72 30.58 -3.64
CA ARG A 126 -8.24 30.62 -2.27
C ARG A 126 -8.96 31.94 -1.97
N ASN A 127 -8.33 33.07 -2.31
CA ASN A 127 -8.89 34.39 -2.04
C ASN A 127 -10.17 34.66 -2.84
N ASN A 128 -10.21 34.21 -4.10
CA ASN A 128 -11.42 34.31 -4.91
C ASN A 128 -12.55 33.44 -4.36
N TRP A 129 -12.23 32.25 -3.83
CA TRP A 129 -13.24 31.33 -3.29
C TRP A 129 -13.97 31.88 -2.07
N PHE A 130 -13.25 32.56 -1.18
CA PHE A 130 -13.78 33.13 0.05
C PHE A 130 -13.90 34.66 0.03
N HIS A 131 -13.88 35.27 -1.17
CA HIS A 131 -13.90 36.72 -1.34
C HIS A 131 -15.08 37.38 -0.60
N ASP A 132 -16.27 36.79 -0.73
CA ASP A 132 -17.50 37.35 -0.17
C ASP A 132 -17.59 37.28 1.36
N LEU A 133 -16.71 36.50 2.01
CA LEU A 133 -16.66 36.38 3.47
C LEU A 133 -16.15 37.67 4.14
N GLY A 134 -15.36 38.48 3.43
CA GLY A 134 -14.79 39.74 3.94
C GLY A 134 -13.80 39.60 5.11
N ARG A 135 -13.45 38.36 5.47
CA ARG A 135 -12.45 38.00 6.49
C ARG A 135 -11.78 36.68 6.13
N GLU A 136 -10.74 36.32 6.86
CA GLU A 136 -10.14 34.99 6.73
C GLU A 136 -11.15 33.89 7.11
N PRO A 137 -11.31 32.84 6.27
CA PRO A 137 -12.14 31.70 6.60
C PRO A 137 -11.52 30.87 7.71
N THR A 138 -12.37 30.36 8.61
CA THR A 138 -11.98 29.38 9.62
C THR A 138 -11.75 28.01 9.00
N ILE A 139 -11.02 27.13 9.70
CA ILE A 139 -10.74 25.78 9.21
C ILE A 139 -12.05 24.99 8.98
N ASP A 140 -13.02 25.14 9.88
CA ASP A 140 -14.30 24.44 9.77
C ASP A 140 -15.14 24.95 8.59
N GLU A 141 -15.10 26.25 8.27
CA GLU A 141 -15.75 26.81 7.07
C GLU A 141 -15.12 26.26 5.78
N ILE A 142 -13.79 26.08 5.75
CA ILE A 142 -13.10 25.48 4.60
C ILE A 142 -13.51 24.00 4.45
N GLU A 143 -13.57 23.27 5.55
CA GLU A 143 -13.97 21.85 5.56
C GLU A 143 -15.41 21.64 5.16
N GLU A 144 -16.32 22.51 5.61
CA GLU A 144 -17.72 22.50 5.18
C GLU A 144 -17.83 22.71 3.67
N GLN A 145 -17.11 23.70 3.12
CA GLN A 145 -17.11 23.93 1.67
C GLN A 145 -16.51 22.75 0.89
N TYR A 146 -15.43 22.12 1.40
CA TYR A 146 -14.84 20.94 0.77
C TYR A 146 -15.85 19.80 0.62
N TRP A 147 -16.51 19.41 1.72
CA TRP A 147 -17.48 18.32 1.66
C TRP A 147 -18.74 18.67 0.87
N LYS A 148 -19.13 19.95 0.85
CA LYS A 148 -20.20 20.44 0.00
C LYS A 148 -19.87 20.23 -1.49
N ILE A 149 -18.70 20.68 -1.95
CA ILE A 149 -18.34 20.51 -3.37
C ILE A 149 -18.14 19.05 -3.77
N SER A 150 -17.59 18.21 -2.89
CA SER A 150 -17.40 16.79 -3.18
C SER A 150 -18.72 16.02 -3.32
N GLY A 151 -19.82 16.53 -2.75
CA GLY A 151 -21.16 15.96 -2.88
C GLY A 151 -21.98 16.50 -4.05
N GLU A 152 -21.53 17.56 -4.74
CA GLU A 152 -22.26 18.22 -5.82
C GLU A 152 -21.90 17.60 -7.19
N ALA A 153 -22.80 16.77 -7.75
CA ALA A 153 -22.54 16.03 -9.00
C ALA A 153 -22.41 16.92 -10.26
N GLU A 154 -22.96 18.14 -10.26
CA GLU A 154 -23.05 19.00 -11.44
C GLU A 154 -21.89 20.01 -11.56
N ARG A 155 -21.05 20.15 -10.53
CA ARG A 155 -19.98 21.15 -10.49
C ARG A 155 -18.60 20.49 -10.56
N LEU A 156 -17.93 20.63 -11.69
CA LEU A 156 -16.53 20.22 -11.84
C LEU A 156 -15.60 21.32 -11.33
N VAL A 157 -14.69 20.95 -10.42
CA VAL A 157 -13.67 21.83 -9.86
C VAL A 157 -12.31 21.18 -10.07
N TYR A 158 -11.41 21.89 -10.75
CA TYR A 158 -10.04 21.43 -10.99
C TYR A 158 -9.10 22.06 -9.97
N ILE A 159 -8.38 21.22 -9.22
CA ILE A 159 -7.45 21.63 -8.17
C ILE A 159 -6.09 20.98 -8.42
N PRO A 160 -5.10 21.71 -8.97
CA PRO A 160 -3.74 21.21 -9.14
C PRO A 160 -3.05 21.02 -7.79
N TYR A 161 -2.14 20.05 -7.70
CA TYR A 161 -1.26 19.87 -6.56
C TYR A 161 0.02 19.12 -6.96
N GLY A 162 1.09 19.31 -6.19
CA GLY A 162 2.30 18.53 -6.33
C GLY A 162 2.24 17.29 -5.44
N SER A 163 2.11 16.11 -6.05
CA SER A 163 2.22 14.81 -5.36
C SER A 163 3.54 14.14 -5.69
N ASP A 164 4.06 13.34 -4.75
CA ASP A 164 5.15 12.40 -5.02
C ASP A 164 6.35 13.06 -5.74
N LEU A 165 6.74 14.25 -5.26
CA LEU A 165 7.88 14.96 -5.82
C LEU A 165 9.18 14.40 -5.22
N ASP A 166 10.04 13.81 -6.07
CA ASP A 166 11.25 13.10 -5.63
C ASP A 166 12.21 14.11 -5.00
N THR A 167 12.46 13.98 -3.70
CA THR A 167 13.34 14.91 -2.97
C THR A 167 14.80 14.86 -3.46
N ARG A 168 15.19 13.86 -4.27
CA ARG A 168 16.49 13.85 -4.94
C ARG A 168 16.55 14.77 -6.16
N GLU A 169 15.39 15.09 -6.73
CA GLU A 169 15.23 15.94 -7.91
C GLU A 169 14.89 17.37 -7.49
N VAL A 170 13.87 17.54 -6.64
CA VAL A 170 13.38 18.87 -6.21
C VAL A 170 14.03 19.39 -4.92
N GLY A 171 14.74 18.52 -4.19
CA GLY A 171 15.26 18.82 -2.86
C GLY A 171 14.29 18.47 -1.72
N SER A 172 14.85 18.04 -0.59
CA SER A 172 14.10 17.87 0.67
C SER A 172 13.93 19.22 1.36
N GLY A 173 12.84 19.40 2.11
CA GLY A 173 12.67 20.57 2.99
C GLY A 173 13.55 20.48 4.25
N PHE A 174 14.07 19.29 4.56
CA PHE A 174 15.08 19.11 5.60
C PHE A 174 16.52 19.27 5.05
N PRO A 175 17.47 19.73 5.87
CA PRO A 175 18.88 19.71 5.48
C PRO A 175 19.34 18.26 5.32
N ASN A 176 19.83 17.93 4.12
CA ASN A 176 20.26 16.57 3.78
C ASN A 176 21.72 16.29 4.21
N PRO A 177 21.99 15.30 5.09
CA PRO A 177 23.34 14.96 5.54
C PRO A 177 24.24 14.34 4.47
N ARG A 178 23.70 13.93 3.33
CA ARG A 178 24.45 13.43 2.17
C ARG A 178 24.89 14.55 1.23
N ASN A 179 24.48 15.79 1.49
CA ASN A 179 24.89 16.96 0.74
C ASN A 179 25.89 17.79 1.56
N GLU A 180 27.17 17.72 1.19
CA GLU A 180 28.26 18.43 1.89
C GLU A 180 28.04 19.94 1.95
N LYS A 181 27.32 20.53 0.99
CA LYS A 181 27.00 21.97 0.98
C LYS A 181 26.10 22.40 2.14
N HIS A 182 25.41 21.47 2.79
CA HIS A 182 24.53 21.76 3.91
C HIS A 182 25.25 21.73 5.27
N SER A 183 26.53 21.33 5.31
CA SER A 183 27.33 21.25 6.54
C SER A 183 28.06 22.55 6.84
N GLY A 184 28.26 22.87 8.12
CA GLY A 184 28.96 24.07 8.59
C GLY A 184 28.06 25.32 8.63
N GLY A 185 26.75 25.12 8.65
CA GLY A 185 25.75 26.19 8.64
C GLY A 185 24.85 26.23 9.89
N GLU A 186 23.90 27.16 9.89
CA GLU A 186 22.91 27.34 10.98
C GLU A 186 22.05 26.08 11.23
N TYR A 187 21.88 25.23 10.21
CA TYR A 187 21.02 24.04 10.27
C TYR A 187 21.76 22.74 10.63
N ASP A 188 23.02 22.83 11.08
CA ASP A 188 23.85 21.66 11.39
C ASP A 188 23.23 20.74 12.44
N GLU A 189 22.49 21.30 13.41
CA GLU A 189 21.80 20.51 14.44
C GLU A 189 20.71 19.59 13.85
N TYR A 190 20.07 20.00 12.75
CA TYR A 190 18.99 19.26 12.09
C TYR A 190 19.50 18.19 11.11
N LEU A 191 20.76 18.27 10.65
CA LEU A 191 21.36 17.29 9.72
C LEU A 191 21.33 15.86 10.27
N ARG A 192 21.55 15.71 11.59
CA ARG A 192 21.61 14.41 12.28
C ARG A 192 20.47 14.22 13.28
N CYS A 193 19.51 15.14 13.30
CA CYS A 193 18.33 15.00 14.13
C CYS A 193 17.56 13.74 13.72
N PRO A 194 17.19 12.83 14.64
CA PRO A 194 16.43 11.63 14.32
C PRO A 194 15.05 11.91 13.70
N TRP A 195 14.53 13.13 13.78
CA TRP A 195 13.27 13.53 13.14
C TRP A 195 13.44 14.03 11.70
N ASN A 196 14.67 14.06 11.19
CA ASN A 196 14.94 14.38 9.78
C ASN A 196 14.55 13.19 8.90
N LEU A 197 13.56 13.40 8.03
CA LEU A 197 12.97 12.35 7.21
C LEU A 197 13.96 11.71 6.21
N ASN A 198 15.04 12.40 5.85
CA ASN A 198 16.10 11.84 4.99
C ASN A 198 16.85 10.66 5.63
N ILE A 199 16.86 10.54 6.96
CA ILE A 199 17.55 9.47 7.70
C ILE A 199 16.60 8.61 8.53
N PHE A 200 15.34 9.02 8.66
CA PHE A 200 14.33 8.35 9.48
C PHE A 200 14.18 6.85 9.16
N PRO A 201 14.10 6.42 7.88
CA PRO A 201 14.01 5.01 7.52
C PRO A 201 15.25 4.18 7.90
N GLU A 202 16.40 4.83 8.13
CA GLU A 202 17.69 4.20 8.40
C GLU A 202 18.06 4.18 9.89
N LEU A 203 17.22 4.78 10.75
CA LEU A 203 17.44 4.82 12.19
C LEU A 203 17.49 3.42 12.80
N ASN A 204 18.19 3.32 13.94
CA ASN A 204 18.22 2.09 14.71
C ASN A 204 16.81 1.74 15.19
N GLY A 205 16.35 0.53 14.88
CA GLY A 205 14.99 0.06 15.15
C GLY A 205 14.12 -0.02 13.88
N SER A 206 14.50 0.68 12.81
CA SER A 206 13.85 0.52 11.51
C SER A 206 14.37 -0.73 10.78
N LEU A 207 13.48 -1.61 10.32
CA LEU A 207 13.89 -2.77 9.51
C LEU A 207 14.17 -2.40 8.04
N LEU A 208 13.74 -1.22 7.57
CA LEU A 208 14.09 -0.74 6.22
C LEU A 208 15.60 -0.51 6.08
N SER A 209 16.31 -0.25 7.18
CA SER A 209 17.77 -0.11 7.20
C SER A 209 18.54 -1.36 6.75
N TYR A 210 17.87 -2.51 6.61
CA TYR A 210 18.46 -3.75 6.12
C TYR A 210 18.24 -3.98 4.61
N LEU A 211 17.43 -3.17 3.93
CA LEU A 211 17.31 -3.21 2.48
C LEU A 211 18.60 -2.66 1.84
N THR A 212 18.99 -3.21 0.68
CA THR A 212 20.23 -2.80 -0.01
C THR A 212 20.05 -1.67 -1.01
N GLU A 213 18.81 -1.37 -1.38
CA GLU A 213 18.48 -0.38 -2.39
C GLU A 213 17.50 0.61 -1.80
N SER A 214 17.67 1.87 -2.21
CA SER A 214 16.68 2.89 -1.92
C SER A 214 15.49 2.71 -2.85
N ILE A 215 14.31 2.59 -2.25
CA ILE A 215 13.03 2.54 -2.94
C ILE A 215 12.44 3.95 -2.87
N LYS A 216 12.06 4.50 -4.04
CA LYS A 216 11.38 5.81 -4.14
C LYS A 216 10.10 5.77 -3.31
N GLY A 217 9.82 6.83 -2.55
CA GLY A 217 8.65 6.92 -1.69
C GLY A 217 8.68 6.12 -0.40
N VAL A 218 9.46 5.04 -0.34
CA VAL A 218 9.55 4.21 0.86
C VAL A 218 10.73 4.62 1.73
N THR A 219 11.93 4.73 1.14
CA THR A 219 13.17 5.08 1.87
C THR A 219 13.72 6.45 1.49
N VAL A 220 13.19 7.03 0.41
CA VAL A 220 13.47 8.39 -0.04
C VAL A 220 12.19 9.19 0.19
N PRO A 221 12.22 10.30 0.94
CA PRO A 221 11.01 11.08 1.20
C PRO A 221 10.39 11.63 -0.07
N TRP A 222 9.06 11.73 -0.08
CA TRP A 222 8.28 12.48 -1.07
C TRP A 222 7.92 13.86 -0.51
N LEU A 223 8.00 14.87 -1.37
CA LEU A 223 7.50 16.22 -1.06
C LEU A 223 6.11 16.41 -1.69
N TYR A 224 5.23 17.09 -0.96
CA TYR A 224 3.85 17.37 -1.35
C TYR A 224 3.58 18.86 -1.26
N LEU A 225 3.19 19.47 -2.38
CA LEU A 225 2.77 20.87 -2.43
C LEU A 225 1.26 20.93 -2.59
N GLY A 226 0.58 21.40 -1.55
CA GLY A 226 -0.87 21.51 -1.54
C GLY A 226 -1.36 22.91 -1.85
N MET A 227 -2.61 23.01 -2.26
CA MET A 227 -3.39 24.23 -2.28
C MET A 227 -4.77 23.97 -1.65
N ILE A 228 -5.64 24.97 -1.62
CA ILE A 228 -6.99 24.77 -1.10
C ILE A 228 -7.67 23.59 -1.81
N PHE A 229 -8.24 22.67 -1.02
CA PHE A 229 -8.93 21.46 -1.47
C PHE A 229 -8.08 20.38 -2.15
N SER A 230 -6.76 20.57 -2.28
CA SER A 230 -5.90 19.51 -2.81
C SER A 230 -5.98 18.30 -1.89
N SER A 231 -6.38 17.15 -2.44
CA SER A 231 -6.82 15.98 -1.67
C SER A 231 -5.87 14.81 -1.82
N PHE A 232 -5.75 14.02 -0.75
CA PHE A 232 -5.19 12.68 -0.80
C PHE A 232 -6.29 11.72 -0.32
N CYS A 233 -6.74 10.86 -1.23
CA CYS A 233 -7.89 9.99 -0.99
C CYS A 233 -7.59 8.92 0.06
N TYR A 234 -8.63 8.24 0.55
CA TYR A 234 -8.43 7.20 1.56
C TYR A 234 -7.56 6.04 1.06
N HIS A 235 -6.49 5.76 1.79
CA HIS A 235 -5.59 4.65 1.50
C HIS A 235 -4.86 4.15 2.74
N THR A 236 -4.21 3.01 2.61
CA THR A 236 -3.18 2.52 3.52
C THR A 236 -1.83 2.57 2.81
N GLU A 237 -0.75 2.70 3.57
CA GLU A 237 0.60 2.60 3.03
C GLU A 237 0.87 1.23 2.40
N ASP A 238 1.75 1.23 1.40
CA ASP A 238 2.26 -0.01 0.78
C ASP A 238 2.78 -0.98 1.83
N SER A 239 2.51 -2.27 1.63
CA SER A 239 2.86 -3.34 2.58
C SER A 239 2.41 -3.08 4.03
N TYR A 240 1.39 -2.23 4.23
CA TYR A 240 0.94 -1.74 5.52
C TYR A 240 2.06 -1.15 6.39
N MET A 241 3.03 -0.46 5.77
CA MET A 241 4.08 0.24 6.49
C MET A 241 3.50 1.36 7.39
N TYR A 242 4.35 1.89 8.27
CA TYR A 242 4.06 3.19 8.84
C TYR A 242 4.38 4.28 7.82
N SER A 243 3.74 5.44 7.95
CA SER A 243 4.21 6.69 7.35
C SER A 243 4.34 7.76 8.42
N ILE A 244 5.27 8.69 8.18
CA ILE A 244 5.44 9.90 8.96
C ILE A 244 5.48 11.08 7.99
N ASN A 245 4.62 12.05 8.23
CA ASN A 245 4.52 13.28 7.46
C ASN A 245 4.89 14.47 8.36
N TYR A 246 5.78 15.34 7.89
CA TYR A 246 6.12 16.61 8.51
C TYR A 246 5.57 17.77 7.68
N HIS A 247 4.92 18.73 8.34
CA HIS A 247 4.39 19.93 7.68
C HIS A 247 5.39 21.07 7.77
N HIS A 248 6.08 21.39 6.68
CA HIS A 248 7.15 22.39 6.68
C HIS A 248 6.62 23.81 6.88
N PHE A 249 5.64 24.22 6.06
CA PHE A 249 5.09 25.58 6.08
C PHE A 249 3.72 25.68 5.40
N GLY A 250 3.10 26.85 5.54
CA GLY A 250 1.87 27.21 4.84
C GLY A 250 0.60 26.90 5.63
N ALA A 251 -0.52 26.81 4.92
CA ALA A 251 -1.83 26.56 5.52
C ALA A 251 -1.92 25.13 6.11
N PRO A 252 -2.75 24.90 7.15
CA PRO A 252 -2.93 23.57 7.73
C PRO A 252 -3.43 22.50 6.74
N LYS A 253 -3.22 21.24 7.12
CA LYS A 253 -3.76 20.06 6.43
C LYS A 253 -4.75 19.33 7.34
N ILE A 254 -5.92 19.00 6.83
CA ILE A 254 -6.91 18.21 7.56
C ILE A 254 -6.70 16.73 7.22
N TRP A 255 -6.70 15.90 8.26
CA TRP A 255 -6.55 14.46 8.17
C TRP A 255 -7.77 13.76 8.75
N TYR A 256 -8.17 12.69 8.09
CA TYR A 256 -9.14 11.71 8.56
C TYR A 256 -8.44 10.36 8.63
N GLY A 257 -8.66 9.61 9.70
CA GLY A 257 -8.01 8.32 9.89
C GLY A 257 -8.88 7.30 10.62
N THR A 258 -8.59 6.02 10.41
CA THR A 258 -9.14 4.92 11.21
C THR A 258 -8.02 4.11 11.86
N SER A 259 -8.34 3.34 12.89
CA SER A 259 -7.40 2.36 13.44
C SER A 259 -7.23 1.17 12.49
N GLY A 260 -6.04 0.58 12.42
CA GLY A 260 -5.82 -0.69 11.73
C GLY A 260 -6.61 -1.89 12.30
N GLY A 261 -6.42 -3.08 11.72
CA GLY A 261 -7.10 -4.31 12.13
C GLY A 261 -8.61 -4.23 11.95
N LYS A 262 -9.37 -4.40 13.04
CA LYS A 262 -10.85 -4.33 13.00
C LYS A 262 -11.37 -2.98 12.52
N GLY A 263 -10.68 -1.88 12.81
CA GLY A 263 -11.11 -0.55 12.34
C GLY A 263 -10.99 -0.40 10.82
N ALA A 264 -9.94 -0.99 10.23
CA ALA A 264 -9.76 -1.06 8.79
C ALA A 264 -10.86 -1.91 8.13
N ALA A 265 -11.18 -3.08 8.69
CA ALA A 265 -12.27 -3.92 8.19
C ALA A 265 -13.63 -3.21 8.22
N HIS A 266 -13.96 -2.50 9.32
CA HIS A 266 -15.19 -1.70 9.39
C HIS A 266 -15.18 -0.53 8.40
N PHE A 267 -14.02 0.10 8.20
CA PHE A 267 -13.85 1.17 7.21
C PHE A 267 -14.08 0.65 5.78
N GLU A 268 -13.47 -0.49 5.41
CA GLU A 268 -13.69 -1.12 4.10
C GLU A 268 -15.16 -1.49 3.89
N ALA A 269 -15.83 -2.05 4.90
CA ALA A 269 -17.27 -2.34 4.83
C ALA A 269 -18.12 -1.07 4.64
N ALA A 270 -17.79 0.01 5.36
CA ALA A 270 -18.49 1.29 5.25
C ALA A 270 -18.28 1.93 3.86
N MET A 271 -17.07 1.90 3.32
CA MET A 271 -16.75 2.36 1.97
C MET A 271 -17.53 1.59 0.91
N ARG A 272 -17.54 0.24 0.97
CA ARG A 272 -18.34 -0.60 0.05
C ARG A 272 -19.82 -0.27 0.13
N SER A 273 -20.33 -0.05 1.34
CA SER A 273 -21.73 0.33 1.55
C SER A 273 -22.04 1.74 1.01
N ALA A 274 -21.09 2.67 1.04
CA ALA A 274 -21.26 4.03 0.57
C ALA A 274 -21.26 4.14 -0.96
N ALA A 275 -20.45 3.34 -1.65
CA ALA A 275 -20.31 3.38 -3.10
C ALA A 275 -20.37 1.97 -3.75
N PRO A 276 -21.47 1.21 -3.57
CA PRO A 276 -21.53 -0.20 -3.97
C PRO A 276 -21.25 -0.40 -5.46
N LYS A 277 -21.86 0.40 -6.33
CA LYS A 277 -21.65 0.32 -7.79
C LYS A 277 -20.19 0.54 -8.20
N LEU A 278 -19.46 1.37 -7.49
CA LEU A 278 -18.05 1.66 -7.79
C LEU A 278 -17.15 0.49 -7.37
N PHE A 279 -17.47 -0.18 -6.25
CA PHE A 279 -16.77 -1.38 -5.80
C PHE A 279 -17.17 -2.64 -6.58
N ASP A 280 -18.41 -2.73 -7.06
CA ASP A 280 -18.86 -3.80 -7.95
C ASP A 280 -18.14 -3.71 -9.31
N ALA A 281 -18.02 -2.49 -9.86
CA ALA A 281 -17.29 -2.24 -11.10
C ALA A 281 -15.76 -2.38 -10.94
N ASN A 282 -15.23 -2.07 -9.76
CA ASN A 282 -13.81 -2.21 -9.45
C ASN A 282 -13.58 -2.76 -8.03
N PRO A 283 -13.47 -4.09 -7.87
CA PRO A 283 -13.16 -4.72 -6.59
C PRO A 283 -11.79 -4.27 -6.00
N GLY A 284 -10.89 -3.74 -6.84
CA GLY A 284 -9.58 -3.18 -6.49
C GLY A 284 -9.60 -1.69 -6.11
N LEU A 285 -10.77 -1.05 -5.96
CA LEU A 285 -10.86 0.39 -5.72
C LEU A 285 -10.12 0.88 -4.47
N PHE A 286 -10.02 0.05 -3.40
CA PHE A 286 -9.29 0.40 -2.17
C PHE A 286 -7.82 0.78 -2.37
N TYR A 287 -7.30 0.52 -3.56
CA TYR A 287 -5.89 0.59 -3.84
C TYR A 287 -5.60 1.55 -5.01
N HIS A 288 -6.64 2.10 -5.62
CA HIS A 288 -6.53 3.07 -6.69
C HIS A 288 -6.54 4.53 -6.21
N LEU A 289 -6.31 4.82 -4.91
CA LEU A 289 -6.05 6.17 -4.38
C LEU A 289 -6.99 7.31 -4.86
N THR A 290 -8.25 7.02 -5.20
CA THR A 290 -9.09 7.94 -5.99
C THR A 290 -10.41 8.32 -5.34
N THR A 291 -10.80 7.70 -4.23
CA THR A 291 -12.14 7.88 -3.67
C THR A 291 -12.12 8.55 -2.29
N MET A 292 -12.90 9.63 -2.16
CA MET A 292 -13.23 10.27 -0.90
C MET A 292 -14.71 10.04 -0.56
N VAL A 293 -14.97 9.63 0.68
CA VAL A 293 -16.31 9.54 1.26
C VAL A 293 -16.32 10.36 2.54
N SER A 294 -17.37 11.14 2.76
CA SER A 294 -17.49 11.96 3.97
C SER A 294 -17.26 11.12 5.24
N PRO A 295 -16.41 11.56 6.19
CA PRO A 295 -16.24 10.92 7.48
C PRO A 295 -17.57 10.68 8.20
N ILE A 296 -18.52 11.60 8.05
CA ILE A 296 -19.85 11.50 8.66
C ILE A 296 -20.61 10.31 8.07
N ASP A 297 -20.59 10.14 6.75
CA ASP A 297 -21.24 9.01 6.08
C ASP A 297 -20.60 7.67 6.44
N LEU A 298 -19.28 7.64 6.55
CA LEU A 298 -18.54 6.47 6.99
C LEU A 298 -18.91 6.10 8.44
N MET A 299 -19.00 7.09 9.32
CA MET A 299 -19.41 6.88 10.72
C MET A 299 -20.85 6.38 10.81
N ASN A 300 -21.77 6.94 10.03
CA ASN A 300 -23.16 6.48 9.94
C ASN A 300 -23.28 5.02 9.45
N ARG A 301 -22.27 4.53 8.72
CA ARG A 301 -22.17 3.14 8.22
C ARG A 301 -21.31 2.25 9.13
N GLY A 302 -20.96 2.71 10.33
CA GLY A 302 -20.30 1.91 11.36
C GLY A 302 -18.77 1.96 11.38
N ALA A 303 -18.13 2.76 10.52
CA ALA A 303 -16.70 3.03 10.64
C ALA A 303 -16.42 3.96 11.84
N LYS A 304 -15.21 3.88 12.39
CA LYS A 304 -14.72 4.85 13.38
C LYS A 304 -13.66 5.71 12.71
N VAL A 305 -14.00 6.96 12.46
CA VAL A 305 -13.11 7.93 11.83
C VAL A 305 -12.73 9.00 12.86
N VAL A 306 -11.44 9.29 12.95
CA VAL A 306 -10.89 10.41 13.74
C VAL A 306 -10.43 11.52 12.81
N ARG A 307 -10.42 12.75 13.32
CA ARG A 307 -9.99 13.95 12.60
C ARG A 307 -8.78 14.57 13.29
N ALA A 308 -7.83 15.10 12.52
CA ALA A 308 -6.74 15.93 13.01
C ALA A 308 -6.48 17.11 12.07
N VAL A 309 -6.05 18.23 12.63
CA VAL A 309 -5.57 19.40 11.89
C VAL A 309 -4.07 19.49 12.13
N GLN A 310 -3.28 19.37 11.06
CA GLN A 310 -1.84 19.45 11.09
C GLN A 310 -1.39 20.86 10.70
N ASN A 311 -0.71 21.53 11.63
CA ASN A 311 -0.13 22.86 11.46
C ASN A 311 1.36 22.79 11.10
N PRO A 312 1.97 23.89 10.61
CA PRO A 312 3.41 23.95 10.37
C PRO A 312 4.23 23.57 11.60
N GLY A 313 5.26 22.75 11.41
CA GLY A 313 6.11 22.21 12.47
C GLY A 313 5.61 20.92 13.11
N GLU A 314 4.44 20.41 12.72
CA GLU A 314 3.84 19.21 13.31
C GLU A 314 4.07 17.95 12.47
N PHE A 315 4.22 16.82 13.16
CA PHE A 315 4.26 15.49 12.56
C PHE A 315 2.89 14.81 12.65
N VAL A 316 2.49 14.14 11.58
CA VAL A 316 1.41 13.15 11.57
C VAL A 316 2.01 11.78 11.27
N MET A 317 1.69 10.79 12.11
CA MET A 317 2.14 9.41 11.92
C MET A 317 0.94 8.51 11.60
N THR A 318 1.02 7.75 10.51
CA THR A 318 0.03 6.74 10.16
C THR A 318 0.54 5.36 10.57
N PHE A 319 -0.33 4.58 11.18
CA PHE A 319 0.00 3.24 11.69
C PHE A 319 -0.33 2.17 10.63
N PRO A 320 0.26 0.96 10.73
CA PRO A 320 -0.02 -0.14 9.83
C PRO A 320 -1.51 -0.38 9.65
N GLN A 321 -1.93 -0.54 8.39
CA GLN A 321 -3.32 -0.80 7.98
C GLN A 321 -4.32 0.31 8.37
N ALA A 322 -3.86 1.48 8.83
CA ALA A 322 -4.73 2.61 9.13
C ALA A 322 -5.10 3.32 7.81
N TYR A 323 -6.37 3.20 7.39
CA TYR A 323 -6.86 4.03 6.30
C TYR A 323 -6.81 5.49 6.72
N HIS A 324 -6.29 6.33 5.84
CA HIS A 324 -6.22 7.76 6.04
C HIS A 324 -6.40 8.51 4.73
N GLY A 325 -6.98 9.70 4.83
CA GLY A 325 -7.24 10.60 3.71
C GLY A 325 -7.43 12.02 4.23
N GLY A 326 -7.53 13.00 3.35
CA GLY A 326 -7.64 14.39 3.78
C GLY A 326 -7.36 15.38 2.67
N PHE A 327 -7.24 16.65 3.05
CA PHE A 327 -7.01 17.73 2.11
C PHE A 327 -6.30 18.93 2.75
N SER A 328 -5.70 19.78 1.92
CA SER A 328 -5.05 21.02 2.35
C SER A 328 -6.02 22.20 2.39
N THR A 329 -5.87 23.09 3.38
CA THR A 329 -6.75 24.28 3.53
C THR A 329 -6.24 25.51 2.76
N GLY A 330 -5.10 25.40 2.09
CA GLY A 330 -4.45 26.47 1.34
C GLY A 330 -3.07 26.04 0.85
N PHE A 331 -2.29 26.99 0.33
CA PHE A 331 -0.91 26.72 -0.10
C PHE A 331 -0.05 26.21 1.06
N ASN A 332 0.54 25.03 0.89
CA ASN A 332 1.39 24.42 1.91
C ASN A 332 2.40 23.42 1.34
N CYS A 333 3.33 23.00 2.21
CA CYS A 333 4.36 22.03 1.88
C CYS A 333 4.50 20.98 2.98
N GLY A 334 4.27 19.72 2.65
CA GLY A 334 4.50 18.57 3.51
C GLY A 334 5.56 17.65 2.93
N GLU A 335 6.26 16.91 3.78
CA GLU A 335 7.21 15.88 3.37
C GLU A 335 6.92 14.59 4.12
N ALA A 336 6.89 13.45 3.44
CA ALA A 336 6.59 12.18 4.08
C ALA A 336 7.54 11.05 3.66
N VAL A 337 7.71 10.08 4.55
CA VAL A 337 8.48 8.86 4.26
C VAL A 337 7.89 7.68 5.04
N ASN A 338 8.04 6.47 4.51
CA ASN A 338 7.66 5.26 5.22
C ASN A 338 8.75 4.77 6.18
N PHE A 339 8.33 4.00 7.17
CA PHE A 339 9.25 3.24 8.02
C PHE A 339 8.57 1.97 8.55
N ILE A 340 9.39 1.02 9.03
CA ILE A 340 8.88 -0.21 9.65
C ILE A 340 9.68 -0.54 10.90
N THR A 341 8.97 -0.89 11.97
CA THR A 341 9.55 -1.41 13.23
C THR A 341 9.26 -2.90 13.35
N ALA A 342 9.79 -3.58 14.37
CA ALA A 342 9.55 -5.02 14.53
C ALA A 342 8.07 -5.39 14.74
N ASP A 343 7.25 -4.49 15.29
CA ASP A 343 5.80 -4.71 15.44
C ASP A 343 5.00 -4.61 14.13
N TRP A 344 5.61 -4.13 13.04
CA TRP A 344 5.03 -4.18 11.69
C TRP A 344 4.99 -5.61 11.12
N ILE A 345 5.86 -6.52 11.58
CA ILE A 345 6.05 -7.85 10.98
C ILE A 345 4.74 -8.62 10.71
N PRO A 346 3.77 -8.70 11.65
CA PRO A 346 2.49 -9.38 11.38
C PRO A 346 1.67 -8.70 10.27
N PHE A 347 1.75 -7.36 10.16
CA PHE A 347 1.06 -6.59 9.13
C PHE A 347 1.72 -6.78 7.76
N GLY A 348 3.06 -6.78 7.69
CA GLY A 348 3.79 -7.06 6.45
C GLY A 348 3.48 -8.44 5.86
N ARG A 349 3.38 -9.45 6.73
CA ARG A 349 2.91 -10.80 6.35
C ARG A 349 1.47 -10.75 5.80
N ALA A 350 0.56 -10.06 6.50
CA ALA A 350 -0.83 -9.96 6.07
C ALA A 350 -0.96 -9.21 4.73
N ALA A 351 -0.18 -8.15 4.53
CA ALA A 351 -0.11 -7.44 3.26
C ALA A 351 0.40 -8.34 2.13
N SER A 352 1.48 -9.11 2.36
CA SER A 352 1.98 -10.06 1.37
C SER A 352 0.96 -11.15 1.03
N ALA A 353 0.23 -11.66 2.01
CA ALA A 353 -0.87 -12.60 1.76
C ALA A 353 -1.99 -11.97 0.92
N ARG A 354 -2.33 -10.71 1.18
CA ARG A 354 -3.34 -9.95 0.40
C ARG A 354 -2.85 -9.69 -1.03
N TYR A 355 -1.61 -9.29 -1.22
CA TYR A 355 -1.02 -9.11 -2.57
C TYR A 355 -1.00 -10.39 -3.38
N LYS A 356 -0.74 -11.56 -2.76
CA LYS A 356 -0.86 -12.86 -3.43
C LYS A 356 -2.27 -13.11 -3.97
N ILE A 357 -3.30 -12.76 -3.20
CA ILE A 357 -4.71 -12.98 -3.57
C ILE A 357 -5.08 -12.11 -4.77
N HIS A 358 -4.65 -10.84 -4.77
CA HIS A 358 -4.96 -9.88 -5.83
C HIS A 358 -3.95 -9.87 -6.98
N LYS A 359 -2.95 -10.76 -6.95
CA LYS A 359 -1.88 -10.86 -7.96
C LYS A 359 -1.12 -9.54 -8.16
N TRP A 360 -0.73 -8.91 -7.06
CA TRP A 360 -0.01 -7.63 -7.11
C TRP A 360 1.46 -7.74 -6.77
N GLU A 361 2.24 -6.95 -7.47
CA GLU A 361 3.66 -6.84 -7.27
C GLU A 361 3.95 -6.04 -6.00
N PRO A 362 4.64 -6.61 -5.01
CA PRO A 362 4.99 -5.88 -3.80
C PRO A 362 6.20 -4.98 -4.07
N VAL A 363 6.24 -3.81 -3.41
CA VAL A 363 7.41 -2.90 -3.43
C VAL A 363 8.70 -3.56 -2.93
N PHE A 364 8.60 -4.54 -2.04
CA PHE A 364 9.70 -5.41 -1.61
C PHE A 364 9.18 -6.75 -1.09
N CYS A 365 10.05 -7.75 -0.96
CA CYS A 365 9.70 -9.03 -0.37
C CYS A 365 9.72 -8.97 1.17
N HIS A 366 8.61 -9.30 1.83
CA HIS A 366 8.54 -9.38 3.30
C HIS A 366 9.61 -10.31 3.89
N GLU A 367 9.77 -11.51 3.31
CA GLU A 367 10.74 -12.50 3.78
C GLU A 367 12.19 -12.02 3.63
N GLU A 368 12.47 -11.22 2.59
CA GLU A 368 13.78 -10.61 2.39
C GLU A 368 14.17 -9.73 3.58
N ILE A 369 13.24 -8.88 4.06
CA ILE A 369 13.50 -8.01 5.21
C ILE A 369 13.84 -8.85 6.44
N ILE A 370 13.01 -9.85 6.76
CA ILE A 370 13.22 -10.72 7.92
C ILE A 370 14.59 -11.40 7.84
N LEU A 371 14.92 -12.00 6.70
CA LEU A 371 16.18 -12.72 6.53
C LEU A 371 17.36 -11.78 6.55
N ARG A 372 17.32 -10.63 5.87
CA ARG A 372 18.42 -9.65 5.91
C ARG A 372 18.66 -9.11 7.32
N THR A 373 17.60 -8.84 8.07
CA THR A 373 17.71 -8.45 9.48
C THR A 373 18.43 -9.53 10.29
N VAL A 374 18.00 -10.79 10.17
CA VAL A 374 18.55 -11.91 10.97
C VAL A 374 19.97 -12.28 10.56
N PHE A 375 20.26 -12.31 9.27
CA PHE A 375 21.59 -12.64 8.73
C PHE A 375 22.57 -11.47 8.84
N SER A 376 22.11 -10.26 9.16
CA SER A 376 22.99 -9.12 9.40
C SER A 376 24.05 -9.43 10.47
N PRO A 377 25.33 -9.07 10.24
CA PRO A 377 26.37 -9.18 11.26
C PRO A 377 26.08 -8.28 12.47
N TYR A 378 25.29 -7.21 12.26
CA TYR A 378 24.94 -6.26 13.31
C TYR A 378 23.71 -6.66 14.13
N PHE A 379 23.01 -7.76 13.78
CA PHE A 379 21.78 -8.19 14.45
C PHE A 379 21.94 -8.27 15.98
N LYS A 380 22.94 -8.98 16.50
CA LYS A 380 23.18 -9.11 17.96
C LYS A 380 23.47 -7.77 18.65
N ARG A 381 23.96 -6.78 17.91
CA ARG A 381 24.29 -5.44 18.43
C ARG A 381 23.06 -4.53 18.46
N LYS A 382 22.26 -4.57 17.39
CA LYS A 382 21.11 -3.67 17.17
C LYS A 382 19.76 -4.23 17.66
N ALA A 383 19.60 -5.55 17.78
CA ALA A 383 18.33 -6.15 18.15
C ALA A 383 17.98 -5.87 19.61
N PHE A 384 16.81 -5.25 19.83
CA PHE A 384 16.17 -5.21 21.13
C PHE A 384 15.55 -6.59 21.43
N PRO A 385 15.55 -7.08 22.69
CA PRO A 385 14.99 -8.40 23.02
C PRO A 385 13.53 -8.56 22.57
N ARG A 386 12.72 -7.50 22.68
CA ARG A 386 11.34 -7.47 22.18
C ARG A 386 11.28 -7.74 20.67
N ASP A 387 12.08 -7.03 19.90
CA ASP A 387 12.10 -7.16 18.43
C ASP A 387 12.56 -8.56 18.02
N ALA A 388 13.54 -9.12 18.74
CA ALA A 388 13.99 -10.49 18.53
C ALA A 388 12.88 -11.53 18.79
N LYS A 389 11.94 -11.29 19.73
CA LYS A 389 10.78 -12.18 19.95
C LYS A 389 9.84 -12.20 18.74
N LEU A 390 9.54 -11.04 18.17
CA LEU A 390 8.68 -10.92 16.98
C LEU A 390 9.36 -11.52 15.74
N LEU A 391 10.64 -11.20 15.53
CA LEU A 391 11.45 -11.79 14.47
C LEU A 391 11.57 -13.31 14.61
N TYR A 392 11.69 -13.85 15.82
CA TYR A 392 11.75 -15.30 16.06
C TYR A 392 10.46 -15.98 15.64
N ALA A 393 9.30 -15.46 16.07
CA ALA A 393 8.00 -16.02 15.72
C ALA A 393 7.79 -16.04 14.20
N GLU A 394 8.13 -14.94 13.53
CA GLU A 394 8.03 -14.82 12.09
C GLU A 394 8.96 -15.77 11.35
N LEU A 395 10.25 -15.78 11.73
CA LEU A 395 11.25 -16.65 11.12
C LEU A 395 10.90 -18.12 11.32
N ALA A 396 10.38 -18.51 12.50
CA ALA A 396 9.99 -19.89 12.78
C ALA A 396 8.91 -20.36 11.82
N HIS A 397 7.90 -19.52 11.59
CA HIS A 397 6.88 -19.81 10.58
C HIS A 397 7.46 -19.87 9.17
N ILE A 398 8.27 -18.89 8.76
CA ILE A 398 8.89 -18.86 7.42
C ILE A 398 9.68 -20.15 7.17
N VAL A 399 10.53 -20.55 8.11
CA VAL A 399 11.36 -21.76 8.00
C VAL A 399 10.51 -23.03 7.99
N ALA A 400 9.48 -23.14 8.82
CA ALA A 400 8.60 -24.30 8.83
C ALA A 400 7.87 -24.47 7.48
N ARG A 401 7.28 -23.38 6.97
CA ARG A 401 6.61 -23.36 5.65
C ARG A 401 7.59 -23.69 4.53
N GLU A 402 8.76 -23.05 4.51
CA GLU A 402 9.77 -23.24 3.47
C GLU A 402 10.26 -24.69 3.41
N ARG A 403 10.51 -25.32 4.56
CA ARG A 403 10.93 -26.73 4.60
C ARG A 403 9.86 -27.66 4.04
N ALA A 404 8.60 -27.44 4.40
CA ALA A 404 7.48 -28.23 3.87
C ALA A 404 7.31 -28.05 2.36
N LEU A 405 7.45 -26.82 1.85
CA LEU A 405 7.37 -26.54 0.41
C LEU A 405 8.52 -27.16 -0.36
N ARG A 406 9.75 -27.02 0.15
CA ARG A 406 10.93 -27.66 -0.44
C ARG A 406 10.78 -29.16 -0.49
N GLU A 407 10.36 -29.80 0.60
CA GLU A 407 10.12 -31.25 0.65
C GLU A 407 9.18 -31.71 -0.46
N LYS A 408 8.07 -30.99 -0.69
CA LYS A 408 7.16 -31.28 -1.82
C LYS A 408 7.84 -31.09 -3.18
N MET A 409 8.61 -30.01 -3.36
CA MET A 409 9.37 -29.77 -4.60
C MET A 409 10.42 -30.86 -4.85
N LEU A 410 11.02 -31.43 -3.80
CA LEU A 410 12.05 -32.46 -3.91
C LEU A 410 11.56 -33.72 -4.62
N PHE A 411 10.27 -34.03 -4.50
CA PHE A 411 9.65 -35.17 -5.19
C PHE A 411 9.37 -34.88 -6.67
N GLY A 412 9.06 -33.62 -7.02
CA GLY A 412 8.66 -33.25 -8.37
C GLY A 412 9.79 -32.78 -9.29
N ILE A 413 10.87 -32.22 -8.73
CA ILE A 413 11.93 -31.55 -9.49
C ILE A 413 13.30 -32.12 -9.07
N PRO A 414 13.97 -32.90 -9.94
CA PRO A 414 15.23 -33.55 -9.58
C PRO A 414 16.41 -32.58 -9.55
N THR A 415 16.41 -31.57 -10.43
CA THR A 415 17.51 -30.61 -10.56
C THR A 415 17.37 -29.48 -9.57
N ARG A 416 18.42 -29.26 -8.76
CA ARG A 416 18.47 -28.22 -7.74
C ARG A 416 19.71 -27.37 -7.90
N ARG A 417 19.58 -26.08 -7.64
CA ARG A 417 20.71 -25.15 -7.71
C ARG A 417 20.61 -24.10 -6.61
N ARG A 418 21.66 -24.01 -5.81
CA ARG A 418 21.86 -22.89 -4.90
C ARG A 418 22.12 -21.62 -5.72
N VAL A 419 21.49 -20.52 -5.35
CA VAL A 419 21.71 -19.20 -5.94
C VAL A 419 21.88 -18.15 -4.86
N GLU A 420 22.55 -17.05 -5.16
CA GLU A 420 22.59 -15.89 -4.26
C GLU A 420 21.20 -15.24 -4.16
N PRO A 421 20.82 -14.66 -3.01
CA PRO A 421 19.53 -13.97 -2.86
C PRO A 421 19.26 -12.91 -3.92
N SER A 422 20.29 -12.18 -4.35
CA SER A 422 20.18 -11.17 -5.41
C SER A 422 19.72 -11.74 -6.75
N ALA A 423 19.96 -13.02 -7.03
CA ALA A 423 19.54 -13.67 -8.27
C ALA A 423 18.01 -13.83 -8.38
N LEU A 424 17.30 -13.86 -7.24
CA LEU A 424 15.85 -13.99 -7.17
C LEU A 424 15.12 -12.66 -6.93
N LYS A 425 15.85 -11.60 -6.54
CA LYS A 425 15.28 -10.32 -6.10
C LYS A 425 14.31 -9.67 -7.10
N HIS A 426 14.62 -9.74 -8.38
CA HIS A 426 13.78 -9.19 -9.47
C HIS A 426 13.02 -10.27 -10.22
N LYS A 427 12.86 -11.45 -9.62
CA LYS A 427 12.08 -12.54 -10.21
C LYS A 427 10.69 -12.46 -9.62
N ILE A 428 9.69 -12.54 -10.49
CA ILE A 428 8.28 -12.46 -10.12
C ILE A 428 7.66 -13.81 -10.43
N CYS A 429 6.90 -14.34 -9.48
CA CYS A 429 6.13 -15.55 -9.69
C CYS A 429 5.04 -15.29 -10.72
N GLU A 430 4.99 -16.08 -11.79
CA GLU A 430 4.02 -15.89 -12.87
C GLU A 430 2.56 -15.96 -12.37
N GLU A 431 2.29 -16.83 -11.39
CA GLU A 431 0.93 -17.05 -10.85
C GLU A 431 0.45 -15.95 -9.89
N CYS A 432 1.22 -15.66 -8.84
CA CYS A 432 0.79 -14.77 -7.75
C CYS A 432 1.48 -13.40 -7.72
N LYS A 433 2.34 -13.13 -8.70
CA LYS A 433 3.10 -11.89 -8.87
C LYS A 433 3.98 -11.50 -7.67
N GLN A 434 4.30 -12.45 -6.79
CA GLN A 434 5.21 -12.23 -5.66
C GLN A 434 6.67 -12.55 -6.00
N ILE A 435 7.59 -11.91 -5.26
CA ILE A 435 9.03 -12.17 -5.36
C ILE A 435 9.40 -13.42 -4.53
N PRO A 436 9.86 -14.53 -5.15
CA PRO A 436 10.22 -15.74 -4.44
C PRO A 436 11.65 -15.64 -3.89
N PHE A 437 11.80 -15.27 -2.62
CA PHE A 437 13.13 -14.96 -2.05
C PHE A 437 13.89 -16.19 -1.50
N LEU A 438 13.20 -17.14 -0.85
CA LEU A 438 13.86 -18.31 -0.24
C LEU A 438 14.07 -19.47 -1.21
N SER A 439 13.07 -19.74 -2.03
CA SER A 439 13.12 -20.72 -3.10
C SER A 439 12.16 -20.37 -4.22
N ALA A 440 12.51 -20.84 -5.41
CA ALA A 440 11.74 -20.64 -6.64
C ALA A 440 11.88 -21.87 -7.54
N VAL A 441 10.99 -22.00 -8.50
CA VAL A 441 11.14 -22.92 -9.64
C VAL A 441 11.37 -22.10 -10.89
N GLU A 442 12.52 -22.33 -11.52
CA GLU A 442 12.85 -21.76 -12.83
C GLU A 442 12.42 -22.76 -13.89
N LEU A 443 11.49 -22.37 -14.76
CA LEU A 443 11.11 -23.09 -15.94
C LEU A 443 11.92 -22.55 -17.12
N ARG A 444 12.61 -23.44 -17.82
CA ARG A 444 13.41 -23.10 -19.00
C ARG A 444 12.80 -23.73 -20.24
N ASN A 445 12.48 -22.89 -21.20
CA ASN A 445 12.16 -23.36 -22.53
C ASN A 445 13.47 -23.45 -23.36
N PRO A 446 13.93 -24.66 -23.73
CA PRO A 446 15.19 -24.83 -24.45
C PRO A 446 15.15 -24.26 -25.87
N ASP A 447 13.96 -24.12 -26.46
CA ASP A 447 13.77 -23.65 -27.82
C ASP A 447 13.78 -22.11 -27.90
N THR A 448 13.16 -21.43 -26.93
CA THR A 448 13.10 -19.95 -26.91
C THR A 448 14.15 -19.29 -26.02
N ARG A 449 14.82 -20.06 -25.15
CA ARG A 449 15.70 -19.58 -24.06
C ARG A 449 15.00 -18.67 -23.04
N CYS A 450 13.67 -18.54 -23.10
CA CYS A 450 12.90 -17.82 -22.12
C CYS A 450 12.95 -18.54 -20.75
N LYS A 451 12.92 -17.75 -19.69
CA LYS A 451 12.87 -18.23 -18.31
C LYS A 451 11.68 -17.61 -17.61
N THR A 452 10.82 -18.47 -17.08
CA THR A 452 9.71 -18.07 -16.21
C THR A 452 9.98 -18.59 -14.80
N TYR A 453 9.47 -17.86 -13.82
CA TYR A 453 9.75 -18.11 -12.41
C TYR A 453 8.45 -18.32 -11.66
N PHE A 454 8.45 -19.30 -10.75
CA PHE A 454 7.31 -19.65 -9.92
C PHE A 454 7.77 -19.73 -8.46
N CYS A 455 6.97 -19.26 -7.53
CA CYS A 455 7.24 -19.49 -6.11
C CYS A 455 6.95 -20.95 -5.74
N SER A 456 7.49 -21.37 -4.60
CA SER A 456 7.40 -22.75 -4.12
C SER A 456 5.99 -23.21 -3.74
N GLU A 457 5.03 -22.30 -3.68
CA GLU A 457 3.60 -22.61 -3.51
C GLU A 457 2.93 -22.93 -4.85
N HIS A 458 3.33 -22.26 -5.93
CA HIS A 458 2.65 -22.32 -7.23
C HIS A 458 3.36 -23.18 -8.27
N TRP A 459 4.50 -23.81 -7.95
CA TRP A 459 5.15 -24.68 -8.94
C TRP A 459 4.27 -25.87 -9.38
N THR A 460 3.27 -26.26 -8.57
CA THR A 460 2.35 -27.35 -8.94
C THR A 460 1.29 -26.94 -9.95
N THR A 461 1.07 -25.64 -10.18
CA THR A 461 0.18 -25.15 -11.25
C THR A 461 0.83 -25.26 -12.64
N LEU A 462 2.12 -25.60 -12.68
CA LEU A 462 2.87 -25.84 -13.91
C LEU A 462 2.32 -27.05 -14.67
N GLN A 463 1.78 -26.82 -15.86
CA GLN A 463 1.58 -27.87 -16.86
C GLN A 463 2.85 -27.98 -17.71
N LYS A 464 3.34 -29.20 -17.94
CA LYS A 464 4.48 -29.43 -18.83
C LYS A 464 4.02 -29.34 -20.27
N GLU A 465 4.55 -28.40 -21.03
CA GLU A 465 4.33 -28.30 -22.47
C GLU A 465 5.64 -28.59 -23.20
N GLY A 466 5.88 -29.87 -23.51
CA GLY A 466 7.03 -30.28 -24.34
C GLY A 466 8.33 -30.54 -23.58
N ARG A 467 9.45 -29.90 -24.00
CA ARG A 467 10.83 -30.20 -23.56
C ARG A 467 11.34 -29.29 -22.44
N GLU A 468 10.44 -28.67 -21.69
CA GLU A 468 10.81 -27.68 -20.69
C GLU A 468 11.56 -28.30 -19.50
N GLU A 469 12.60 -27.62 -19.03
CA GLU A 469 13.41 -28.05 -17.90
C GLU A 469 13.06 -27.26 -16.64
N PHE A 470 12.82 -27.98 -15.54
CA PHE A 470 12.53 -27.40 -14.23
C PHE A 470 13.79 -27.42 -13.38
N VAL A 471 14.17 -26.27 -12.83
CA VAL A 471 15.27 -26.15 -11.87
C VAL A 471 14.74 -25.53 -10.58
N ALA A 472 14.81 -26.29 -9.49
CA ALA A 472 14.51 -25.76 -8.17
C ALA A 472 15.69 -24.90 -7.67
N LEU A 473 15.43 -23.62 -7.44
CA LEU A 473 16.37 -22.65 -6.92
C LEU A 473 16.15 -22.46 -5.43
N TYR A 474 17.22 -22.31 -4.66
CA TYR A 474 17.16 -21.98 -3.23
C TYR A 474 18.32 -21.07 -2.83
N THR A 475 18.08 -20.16 -1.88
CA THR A 475 19.07 -19.16 -1.48
C THR A 475 19.86 -19.58 -0.23
N HIS A 476 19.18 -20.24 0.71
CA HIS A 476 19.75 -20.69 1.97
C HIS A 476 19.46 -22.18 2.17
N THR A 477 20.40 -22.91 2.74
CA THR A 477 20.23 -24.30 3.16
C THR A 477 19.35 -24.41 4.41
N ASP A 478 18.75 -25.57 4.63
CA ASP A 478 17.97 -25.84 5.84
C ASP A 478 18.79 -25.69 7.12
N GLU A 479 20.09 -25.98 7.06
CA GLU A 479 21.00 -25.83 8.20
C GLU A 479 21.28 -24.36 8.52
N GLU A 480 21.53 -23.52 7.50
CA GLU A 480 21.68 -22.07 7.68
C GLU A 480 20.42 -21.44 8.30
N LEU A 481 19.24 -21.87 7.85
CA LEU A 481 17.95 -21.41 8.40
C LEU A 481 17.74 -21.86 9.85
N LYS A 482 18.13 -23.08 10.21
CA LYS A 482 18.11 -23.56 11.61
C LYS A 482 19.09 -22.78 12.50
N GLN A 483 20.28 -22.49 12.01
CA GLN A 483 21.27 -21.69 12.75
C GLN A 483 20.77 -20.26 12.97
N ALA A 484 20.13 -19.66 11.95
CA ALA A 484 19.47 -18.37 12.07
C ALA A 484 18.36 -18.39 13.15
N LEU A 485 17.52 -19.42 13.18
CA LEU A 485 16.51 -19.58 14.24
C LEU A 485 17.11 -19.65 15.64
N THR A 486 18.16 -20.45 15.83
CA THR A 486 18.86 -20.55 17.12
C THR A 486 19.44 -19.18 17.53
N LYS A 487 20.10 -18.49 16.60
CA LYS A 487 20.67 -17.14 16.82
C LYS A 487 19.61 -16.14 17.28
N VAL A 488 18.43 -16.12 16.67
CA VAL A 488 17.34 -15.19 17.03
C VAL A 488 16.69 -15.61 18.34
N LYS A 489 16.52 -16.90 18.59
CA LYS A 489 16.00 -17.44 19.85
C LYS A 489 16.87 -17.06 21.05
N GLU A 490 18.19 -17.16 20.92
CA GLU A 490 19.12 -16.70 21.95
C GLU A 490 18.96 -15.20 22.24
N ALA A 491 18.80 -14.40 21.17
CA ALA A 491 18.62 -12.95 21.30
C ALA A 491 17.27 -12.57 21.94
N SER A 492 16.21 -13.35 21.72
CA SER A 492 14.88 -13.11 22.31
C SER A 492 14.81 -13.47 23.80
N ILE A 493 15.64 -14.42 24.24
CA ILE A 493 15.72 -14.86 25.65
C ILE A 493 16.74 -14.01 26.44
N SER A 494 17.69 -13.36 25.76
CA SER A 494 18.73 -12.56 26.40
C SER A 494 18.12 -11.39 27.18
N HIS A 495 18.06 -11.55 28.50
CA HIS A 495 17.73 -10.49 29.44
C HIS A 495 18.89 -9.48 29.45
N ARG A 496 18.97 -8.58 28.48
CA ARG A 496 19.74 -7.35 28.71
C ARG A 496 19.06 -6.65 29.88
N LYS A 497 19.74 -6.63 31.03
CA LYS A 497 19.54 -5.63 32.09
C LYS A 497 19.75 -4.26 31.44
N ILE A 498 18.76 -3.75 30.71
CA ILE A 498 18.74 -2.36 30.29
C ILE A 498 18.51 -1.59 31.58
N ALA A 499 19.57 -0.97 32.07
CA ALA A 499 19.50 -0.01 33.14
C ALA A 499 18.39 0.99 32.79
N LYS A 500 17.45 1.19 33.71
CA LYS A 500 16.53 2.33 33.69
C LYS A 500 17.36 3.61 33.56
N LYS A 501 17.59 4.08 32.34
CA LYS A 501 18.06 5.43 32.07
C LYS A 501 17.21 5.99 30.95
N GLU A 502 16.36 6.91 31.38
CA GLU A 502 15.65 7.93 30.59
C GLU A 502 14.67 7.38 29.55
N ILE A 503 13.62 6.75 30.07
CA ILE A 503 12.30 6.89 29.46
C ILE A 503 11.90 8.35 29.72
N PHE A 504 11.90 9.19 28.67
CA PHE A 504 11.31 10.52 28.74
C PHE A 504 9.90 10.39 29.35
N PRO A 505 9.54 11.21 30.36
CA PRO A 505 8.24 11.09 30.99
C PRO A 505 7.16 11.35 29.94
N VAL A 506 6.41 10.29 29.61
CA VAL A 506 5.13 10.42 28.90
C VAL A 506 4.22 11.24 29.82
N PRO A 507 3.70 12.40 29.38
CA PRO A 507 2.76 13.17 30.19
C PRO A 507 1.59 12.27 30.57
N GLN A 508 1.35 12.09 31.86
CA GLN A 508 0.29 11.22 32.38
C GLN A 508 -1.10 11.87 32.35
N GLN A 509 -1.30 12.93 31.57
CA GLN A 509 -2.60 13.57 31.40
C GLN A 509 -2.90 13.79 29.92
N PRO A 510 -4.11 13.45 29.44
CA PRO A 510 -4.57 13.97 28.17
C PRO A 510 -4.61 15.49 28.29
N ILE A 511 -3.89 16.18 27.40
CA ILE A 511 -4.13 17.60 27.18
C ILE A 511 -5.52 17.66 26.55
N ILE A 512 -6.54 17.91 27.38
CA ILE A 512 -7.81 18.43 26.91
C ILE A 512 -7.47 19.86 26.48
N ILE A 513 -7.38 20.07 25.17
CA ILE A 513 -7.36 21.41 24.61
C ILE A 513 -8.80 21.91 24.76
N ASP A 514 -8.98 22.96 25.56
CA ASP A 514 -10.21 23.74 25.67
C ASP A 514 -10.48 24.49 24.36
#